data_AF-A0A5S5BBC7-F1
#
_entry.id   AF-A0A5S5BBC7-F1
#
_cell.length_a   1.000
_cell.length_b   1.000
_cell.length_c   1.000
_cell.angle_alpha   90.00
_cell.angle_beta   90.00
_cell.angle_gamma   90.00
#
_symmetry.space_group_name_H-M   'P 1'
#
loop_
_entity.id
_entity.type
_entity.pdbx_description
1 polymer ?
#
loop_
_entity_poly.entity_id
_entity_poly.type
_entity_poly.pdbx_seq_one_letter_code
_entity_poly.pdbx_strand_id
1 'polypeptide(L)'
;MTGRHNLLAFMLFCLCVNQPAMAAAETDATCSAQREHISQQIKDARLKGDSGQRVLLEAQLQNLTERCSGVVPLQPNHAEIERAVRLATTREAQLREALGTGDPQVIEVSKRRLDQARKQLEAAKH
;
A
#
# COMPACT_ATOMS: atom_id res chain seq x y z
N MET A 1 -34.61 -0.35 -70.16
CA MET A 1 -33.57 -1.40 -70.32
C MET A 1 -32.29 -0.77 -69.80
N THR A 2 -31.66 -1.10 -68.69
CA THR A 2 -31.45 -2.34 -67.91
C THR A 2 -30.83 -1.82 -66.61
N GLY A 3 -31.33 -2.05 -65.39
CA GLY A 3 -31.60 -3.35 -64.80
C GLY A 3 -30.32 -3.97 -64.25
N ARG A 4 -29.77 -3.48 -63.12
CA ARG A 4 -28.88 -4.31 -62.29
C ARG A 4 -29.00 -3.96 -60.81
N HIS A 5 -30.03 -4.54 -60.23
CA HIS A 5 -30.09 -4.89 -58.82
C HIS A 5 -28.95 -5.87 -58.50
N ASN A 6 -28.00 -5.44 -57.68
CA ASN A 6 -27.28 -6.31 -56.75
C ASN A 6 -27.80 -5.84 -55.37
N LEU A 7 -28.89 -6.39 -54.81
CA LEU A 7 -28.97 -7.71 -54.17
C LEU A 7 -27.73 -7.99 -53.33
N LEU A 8 -27.70 -7.48 -52.11
CA LEU A 8 -27.50 -8.28 -50.88
C LEU A 8 -27.39 -7.37 -49.63
N ALA A 9 -28.41 -7.47 -48.77
CA ALA A 9 -28.37 -7.45 -47.30
C ALA A 9 -27.57 -6.31 -46.62
N PHE A 10 -28.16 -5.32 -45.93
CA PHE A 10 -29.07 -5.43 -44.79
C PHE A 10 -28.80 -6.64 -43.88
N MET A 11 -27.80 -6.53 -43.01
CA MET A 11 -27.70 -7.14 -41.67
C MET A 11 -26.44 -6.52 -41.02
N LEU A 12 -26.54 -5.62 -40.04
CA LEU A 12 -26.84 -5.92 -38.64
C LEU A 12 -25.86 -6.98 -38.07
N PHE A 13 -24.73 -6.54 -37.51
CA PHE A 13 -24.43 -6.83 -36.10
C PHE A 13 -23.21 -6.03 -35.63
N CYS A 14 -23.44 -5.18 -34.63
CA CYS A 14 -22.42 -4.75 -33.68
C CYS A 14 -21.74 -5.99 -33.09
N LEU A 15 -20.53 -6.30 -33.57
CA LEU A 15 -19.57 -7.08 -32.80
C LEU A 15 -18.61 -6.10 -32.14
N CYS A 16 -19.14 -5.29 -31.21
CA CYS A 16 -18.37 -4.92 -30.04
C CYS A 16 -18.14 -6.24 -29.30
N VAL A 17 -17.04 -6.91 -29.61
CA VAL A 17 -16.55 -8.04 -28.84
C VAL A 17 -16.34 -7.49 -27.44
N ASN A 18 -17.33 -7.80 -26.61
CA ASN A 18 -17.31 -7.68 -25.17
C ASN A 18 -16.14 -8.54 -24.70
N GLN A 19 -14.94 -7.97 -24.63
CA GLN A 19 -13.84 -8.60 -23.93
C GLN A 19 -14.35 -8.82 -22.50
N PRO A 20 -14.40 -10.07 -22.01
CA PRO A 20 -14.74 -10.28 -20.62
C PRO A 20 -13.69 -9.56 -19.81
N ALA A 21 -14.13 -8.62 -19.00
CA ALA A 21 -13.33 -7.97 -17.98
C ALA A 21 -12.84 -9.04 -16.99
N MET A 22 -11.75 -9.70 -17.35
CA MET A 22 -10.95 -10.57 -16.49
C MET A 22 -9.62 -9.86 -16.18
N ALA A 23 -9.67 -8.55 -15.95
CA ALA A 23 -8.51 -7.70 -15.66
C ALA A 23 -8.58 -7.11 -14.24
N ALA A 24 -9.15 -7.85 -13.29
CA ALA A 24 -9.16 -7.48 -11.88
C ALA A 24 -8.31 -8.45 -11.02
N ALA A 25 -8.23 -9.73 -11.40
CA ALA A 25 -7.50 -10.73 -10.61
C ALA A 25 -5.98 -10.69 -10.82
N GLU A 26 -5.52 -10.35 -12.03
CA GLU A 26 -4.09 -10.31 -12.40
C GLU A 26 -3.38 -9.07 -11.81
N THR A 27 -4.12 -7.95 -11.70
CA THR A 27 -3.66 -6.73 -11.04
C THR A 27 -3.55 -6.92 -9.53
N ASP A 28 -4.48 -7.63 -8.89
CA ASP A 28 -4.44 -7.86 -7.44
C ASP A 28 -3.29 -8.80 -7.01
N ALA A 29 -3.01 -9.85 -7.79
CA ALA A 29 -1.90 -10.77 -7.51
C ALA A 29 -0.52 -10.07 -7.66
N THR A 30 -0.37 -9.20 -8.65
CA THR A 30 0.86 -8.43 -8.85
C THR A 30 1.03 -7.34 -7.79
N CYS A 31 -0.06 -6.69 -7.40
CA CYS A 31 -0.08 -5.69 -6.34
C CYS A 31 0.26 -6.26 -4.97
N SER A 32 -0.33 -7.38 -4.57
CA SER A 32 -0.01 -8.03 -3.29
C SER A 32 1.45 -8.49 -3.20
N ALA A 33 1.99 -9.09 -4.27
CA ALA A 33 3.39 -9.50 -4.34
C ALA A 33 4.36 -8.30 -4.26
N GLN A 34 4.06 -7.20 -4.96
CA GLN A 34 4.88 -5.99 -4.89
C GLN A 34 4.83 -5.30 -3.52
N ARG A 35 3.67 -5.29 -2.85
CA ARG A 35 3.55 -4.77 -1.47
C ARG A 35 4.39 -5.57 -0.48
N GLU A 36 4.34 -6.90 -0.58
CA GLU A 36 5.14 -7.76 0.30
C GLU A 36 6.64 -7.54 0.07
N HIS A 37 7.07 -7.47 -1.20
CA HIS A 37 8.47 -7.21 -1.54
C HIS A 37 9.00 -5.89 -1.00
N ILE A 38 8.25 -4.79 -1.15
CA ILE A 38 8.62 -3.48 -0.59
C ILE A 38 8.60 -3.51 0.94
N SER A 39 7.63 -4.19 1.55
CA SER A 39 7.54 -4.35 3.01
C SER A 39 8.75 -5.08 3.59
N GLN A 40 9.27 -6.09 2.91
CA GLN A 40 10.50 -6.78 3.30
C GLN A 40 11.73 -5.86 3.20
N GLN A 41 11.85 -5.07 2.13
CA GLN A 41 12.93 -4.10 2.01
C GLN A 41 12.89 -3.01 3.10
N ILE A 42 11.70 -2.58 3.53
CA ILE A 42 11.53 -1.66 4.66
C ILE A 42 12.06 -2.28 5.95
N LYS A 43 11.77 -3.58 6.19
CA LYS A 43 12.30 -4.30 7.35
C LYS A 43 13.83 -4.36 7.31
N ASP A 44 14.41 -4.68 6.16
CA ASP A 44 15.85 -4.71 5.98
C ASP A 44 16.50 -3.33 6.18
N ALA A 45 15.91 -2.27 5.61
CA ALA A 45 16.37 -0.90 5.80
C ALA A 45 16.32 -0.48 7.28
N ARG A 46 15.28 -0.92 8.03
CA ARG A 46 15.19 -0.71 9.48
C ARG A 46 16.31 -1.42 10.24
N LEU A 47 16.59 -2.69 9.91
CA LEU A 47 17.66 -3.47 10.55
C LEU A 47 19.04 -2.87 10.29
N LYS A 48 19.26 -2.31 9.10
CA LYS A 48 20.50 -1.63 8.70
C LYS A 48 20.61 -0.19 9.24
N GLY A 49 19.54 0.35 9.84
CA GLY A 49 19.50 1.74 10.30
C GLY A 49 19.39 2.78 9.17
N ASP A 50 19.13 2.34 7.93
CA ASP A 50 19.06 3.21 6.75
C ASP A 50 17.71 3.93 6.69
N SER A 51 17.68 5.08 7.36
CA SER A 51 16.46 5.88 7.51
C SER A 51 16.05 6.58 6.20
N GLY A 52 17.01 6.89 5.32
CA GLY A 52 16.74 7.53 4.02
C GLY A 52 16.08 6.54 3.06
N GLN A 53 16.66 5.35 2.93
CA GLN A 53 16.09 4.28 2.12
C GLN A 53 14.72 3.84 2.64
N ARG A 54 14.54 3.80 3.97
CA ARG A 54 13.25 3.47 4.59
C ARG A 54 12.14 4.42 4.15
N VAL A 55 12.37 5.74 4.19
CA VAL A 55 11.35 6.74 3.82
C VAL A 55 10.98 6.63 2.35
N LEU A 56 11.96 6.39 1.46
CA LEU A 56 11.72 6.19 0.03
C LEU A 56 10.86 4.94 -0.23
N LEU A 57 11.17 3.83 0.44
CA LEU A 57 10.40 2.59 0.32
C LEU A 57 8.98 2.73 0.88
N GLU A 58 8.82 3.47 1.98
CA GLU A 58 7.50 3.78 2.56
C GLU A 58 6.64 4.61 1.59
N ALA A 59 7.23 5.62 0.92
CA ALA A 59 6.54 6.40 -0.11
C ALA A 59 6.18 5.56 -1.34
N GLN A 60 7.08 4.66 -1.77
CA GLN A 60 6.82 3.74 -2.88
C GLN A 60 5.66 2.77 -2.56
N LEU A 61 5.61 2.26 -1.33
CA LEU A 61 4.52 1.40 -0.86
C LEU A 61 3.18 2.13 -0.85
N GLN A 62 3.17 3.41 -0.48
CA GLN A 62 1.97 4.24 -0.48
C GLN A 62 1.45 4.47 -1.91
N ASN A 63 2.32 4.87 -2.83
CA ASN A 63 1.94 5.07 -4.23
C ASN A 63 1.45 3.76 -4.90
N LEU A 64 2.09 2.65 -4.55
CA LEU A 64 1.67 1.33 -5.00
C LEU A 64 0.31 0.94 -4.43
N THR A 65 0.07 1.25 -3.15
CA THR A 65 -1.24 1.06 -2.53
C THR A 65 -2.28 1.86 -3.30
N GLU A 66 -2.10 3.17 -3.51
CA GLU A 66 -3.04 4.03 -4.26
C GLU A 66 -3.37 3.49 -5.67
N ARG A 67 -2.36 3.06 -6.43
CA ARG A 67 -2.56 2.48 -7.76
C ARG A 67 -3.30 1.15 -7.72
N CYS A 68 -2.91 0.28 -6.81
CA CYS A 68 -3.43 -1.07 -6.72
C CYS A 68 -4.83 -1.15 -6.15
N SER A 69 -5.28 -0.11 -5.44
CA SER A 69 -6.48 -0.17 -4.64
C SER A 69 -7.65 0.63 -5.22
N GLY A 70 -7.48 1.23 -6.41
CA GLY A 70 -8.54 1.81 -7.26
C GLY A 70 -9.64 2.54 -6.49
N VAL A 71 -9.51 3.86 -6.28
CA VAL A 71 -10.43 4.69 -5.47
C VAL A 71 -10.97 3.92 -4.26
N VAL A 72 -10.06 3.57 -3.35
CA VAL A 72 -10.41 2.89 -2.10
C VAL A 72 -11.47 3.71 -1.37
N PRO A 73 -12.62 3.12 -1.03
CA PRO A 73 -13.49 3.70 -0.01
C PRO A 73 -12.64 3.84 1.25
N LEU A 74 -12.32 5.08 1.64
CA LEU A 74 -11.57 5.36 2.87
C LEU A 74 -12.19 4.54 3.99
N GLN A 75 -11.46 3.55 4.53
CA GLN A 75 -11.94 2.81 5.68
C GLN A 75 -12.30 3.82 6.78
N PRO A 76 -13.40 3.62 7.53
CA PRO A 76 -13.88 4.60 8.50
C PRO A 76 -12.82 4.95 9.56
N ASN A 77 -11.92 4.02 9.87
CA ASN A 77 -10.79 4.17 10.78
C ASN A 77 -9.50 4.71 10.13
N HIS A 78 -9.50 5.09 8.84
CA HIS A 78 -8.28 5.50 8.13
C HIS A 78 -7.53 6.63 8.84
N ALA A 79 -8.24 7.65 9.32
CA ALA A 79 -7.65 8.76 10.06
C ALA A 79 -7.09 8.33 11.44
N GLU A 80 -7.62 7.28 12.04
CA GLU A 80 -7.11 6.71 13.30
C GLU A 80 -5.86 5.87 13.05
N ILE A 81 -5.89 5.04 12.01
CA ILE A 81 -4.73 4.27 11.54
C ILE A 81 -3.58 5.23 11.22
N GLU A 82 -3.83 6.29 10.45
CA GLU A 82 -2.79 7.25 10.06
C GLU A 82 -2.20 7.97 11.28
N ARG A 83 -3.03 8.35 12.26
CA ARG A 83 -2.57 8.91 13.55
C ARG A 83 -1.71 7.91 14.32
N ALA A 84 -2.12 6.65 14.40
CA ALA A 84 -1.39 5.61 15.11
C ALA A 84 -0.07 5.25 14.41
N VAL A 85 -0.03 5.27 13.07
CA VAL A 85 1.20 5.12 12.27
C VAL A 85 2.17 6.24 12.59
N ARG A 86 1.73 7.52 12.53
CA ARG A 86 2.59 8.66 12.88
C ARG A 86 3.17 8.53 14.29
N LEU A 87 2.33 8.15 15.26
CA LEU A 87 2.78 7.94 16.63
C LEU A 87 3.85 6.85 16.73
N ALA A 88 3.62 5.68 16.12
CA ALA A 88 4.60 4.59 16.12
C ALA A 88 5.93 5.04 15.50
N THR A 89 5.89 5.74 14.36
CA THR A 89 7.08 6.30 13.70
C THR A 89 7.83 7.28 14.60
N THR A 90 7.14 8.18 15.30
CA THR A 90 7.77 9.10 16.27
C THR A 90 8.42 8.34 17.42
N ARG A 91 7.78 7.30 17.96
CA ARG A 91 8.36 6.49 19.05
C ARG A 91 9.56 5.66 18.60
N GLU A 92 9.59 5.21 17.35
CA GLU A 92 10.76 4.56 16.76
C GLU A 92 11.96 5.52 16.68
N ALA A 93 11.72 6.78 16.29
CA ALA A 93 12.76 7.81 16.27
C ALA A 93 13.30 8.10 17.68
N GLN A 94 12.41 8.26 18.67
CA GLN A 94 12.80 8.46 20.07
C GLN A 94 13.61 7.28 20.63
N LEU A 95 13.26 6.05 20.27
CA LEU A 95 14.07 4.89 20.66
C LEU A 95 15.46 4.93 20.03
N ARG A 96 15.57 5.37 18.77
CA ARG A 96 16.88 5.53 18.12
C ARG A 96 17.74 6.58 18.80
N GLU A 97 17.15 7.72 19.17
CA GLU A 97 17.82 8.76 19.95
C GLU A 97 18.26 8.23 21.31
N ALA A 98 17.38 7.51 22.02
CA ALA A 98 17.70 6.88 23.30
C ALA A 98 18.86 5.87 23.19
N LEU A 99 18.89 5.05 22.13
CA LEU A 99 20.01 4.14 21.87
C LEU A 99 21.33 4.89 21.68
N GLY A 100 21.29 6.09 21.06
CA GLY A 100 22.46 6.96 20.92
C GLY A 100 22.98 7.53 22.24
N THR A 101 22.13 7.65 23.27
CA THR A 101 22.56 8.11 24.61
C THR A 101 23.32 7.03 25.40
N GLY A 102 23.10 5.74 25.09
CA GLY A 102 23.67 4.62 25.84
C GLY A 102 23.09 4.40 27.24
N ASP A 103 22.14 5.22 27.69
CA ASP A 103 21.52 5.09 29.02
C ASP A 103 20.49 3.94 29.02
N PRO A 104 20.72 2.86 29.81
CA PRO A 104 19.84 1.71 29.82
C PRO A 104 18.42 2.02 30.30
N GLN A 105 18.22 3.00 31.20
CA GLN A 105 16.88 3.38 31.66
C GLN A 105 16.11 4.12 30.57
N VAL A 106 16.74 5.07 29.90
CA VAL A 106 16.11 5.85 28.82
C VAL A 106 15.76 4.93 27.63
N ILE A 107 16.62 3.97 27.31
CA ILE A 107 16.38 2.97 26.27
C ILE A 107 15.17 2.09 26.64
N GLU A 108 15.11 1.59 27.87
CA GLU A 108 14.02 0.73 28.34
C GLU A 108 12.67 1.46 28.28
N VAL A 109 12.60 2.69 28.80
CA VAL A 109 11.38 3.51 28.77
C VAL A 109 10.93 3.77 27.33
N SER A 110 11.88 4.06 26.43
CA SER A 110 11.60 4.29 25.02
C SER A 110 11.08 3.02 24.32
N LYS A 111 11.62 1.84 24.66
CA LYS A 111 11.12 0.55 24.17
C LYS A 111 9.68 0.30 24.60
N ARG A 112 9.33 0.52 25.88
CA ARG A 112 7.95 0.37 26.37
C ARG A 112 6.98 1.31 25.68
N ARG A 113 7.39 2.56 25.47
CA ARG A 113 6.59 3.57 24.74
C ARG A 113 6.35 3.19 23.28
N LEU A 114 7.34 2.59 22.61
CA LEU A 114 7.19 2.08 21.25
C LEU A 114 6.25 0.86 21.20
N ASP A 115 6.40 -0.07 22.14
CA ASP A 115 5.51 -1.24 22.23
C ASP A 115 4.05 -0.82 22.40
N GLN A 116 3.77 0.15 23.27
CA GLN A 116 2.43 0.70 23.45
C GLN A 116 1.88 1.36 22.18
N ALA A 117 2.70 2.15 21.47
CA ALA A 117 2.29 2.77 20.22
C ALA A 117 1.97 1.73 19.13
N ARG A 118 2.74 0.63 19.08
CA ARG A 118 2.48 -0.49 18.16
C ARG A 118 1.17 -1.21 18.49
N LYS A 119 0.88 -1.44 19.78
CA LYS A 119 -0.41 -2.00 20.21
C LYS A 119 -1.60 -1.12 19.81
N GLN A 120 -1.45 0.20 19.92
CA GLN A 120 -2.48 1.15 19.46
C GLN A 120 -2.66 1.12 17.94
N LEU A 121 -1.57 1.00 17.18
CA LEU A 121 -1.65 0.83 15.73
C LEU A 121 -2.37 -0.46 15.33
N GLU A 122 -2.05 -1.58 15.98
CA GLU A 122 -2.78 -2.84 15.72
C GLU A 122 -4.25 -2.73 16.11
N ALA A 123 -4.56 -2.12 17.26
CA ALA A 123 -5.94 -1.88 17.67
C ALA A 123 -6.71 -0.97 16.69
N ALA A 124 -6.06 0.02 16.08
CA ALA A 124 -6.69 0.91 15.10
C ALA A 124 -6.95 0.23 13.75
N LYS A 125 -6.25 -0.87 13.43
CA LYS A 125 -6.44 -1.62 12.18
C LYS A 125 -7.60 -2.62 12.25
N HIS A 126 -8.02 -3.01 13.46
CA HIS A 126 -9.11 -3.94 13.72
C HIS A 126 -10.43 -3.19 13.95
#